data_AF-A0A932PHG4-F1
#
_entry.id   AF-A0A932PHG4-F1
#
_cell.length_a   1.000
_cell.length_b   1.000
_cell.length_c   1.000
_cell.angle_alpha   90.00
_cell.angle_beta   90.00
_cell.angle_gamma   90.00
#
_symmetry.space_group_name_H-M   'P 1'
#
loop_
_entity.id
_entity.type
_entity.pdbx_description
1 polymer ?
#
loop_
_entity_poly.entity_id
_entity_poly.type
_entity_poly.pdbx_seq_one_letter_code
_entity_poly.pdbx_strand_id
1 'polypeptide(L)'
;MSETLWQSRFQLLRQLGIAALVGLFIALPCIFVTNQAVFAGLLVAAMLLVLPGMVYLVLVTMWHWKQRYRGSHSDLWGGLILLETSGWFKLVYLFRHIIPDARGIGRYSQTNRGIENRQ
;
A
#
# COMPACT_ATOMS: atom_id res chain seq x y z
N MET A 1 -9.34 -9.80 -13.93
CA MET A 1 -8.96 -8.37 -13.86
C MET A 1 -7.70 -8.27 -14.71
N SER A 2 -7.73 -7.46 -15.78
CA SER A 2 -6.62 -7.38 -16.74
C SER A 2 -5.31 -7.01 -16.03
N GLU A 3 -4.18 -7.58 -16.47
CA GLU A 3 -2.86 -7.30 -15.89
C GLU A 3 -2.56 -5.80 -15.79
N THR A 4 -3.11 -5.03 -16.73
CA THR A 4 -3.02 -3.56 -16.79
C THR A 4 -3.54 -2.86 -15.53
N LEU A 5 -4.62 -3.32 -14.91
CA LEU A 5 -5.19 -2.68 -13.71
C LEU A 5 -4.29 -2.85 -12.48
N TRP A 6 -3.64 -4.00 -12.35
CA TRP A 6 -2.74 -4.26 -11.23
C TRP A 6 -1.42 -3.48 -11.37
N GLN A 7 -0.89 -3.37 -12.58
CA GLN A 7 0.28 -2.54 -12.87
C GLN A 7 0.01 -1.06 -12.53
N SER A 8 -1.14 -0.51 -12.93
CA SER A 8 -1.52 0.86 -12.58
C SER A 8 -1.66 1.07 -11.07
N ARG A 9 -2.26 0.12 -10.35
CA ARG A 9 -2.37 0.18 -8.88
C ARG A 9 -1.01 0.14 -8.21
N PHE A 10 -0.10 -0.71 -8.70
CA PHE A 10 1.24 -0.81 -8.18
C PHE A 10 2.06 0.46 -8.45
N GLN A 11 1.92 1.05 -9.63
CA GLN A 11 2.57 2.31 -9.97
C GLN A 11 2.08 3.45 -9.06
N LEU A 12 0.77 3.55 -8.82
CA LEU A 12 0.20 4.52 -7.91
C LEU A 12 0.67 4.28 -6.46
N LEU A 13 0.73 3.02 -6.03
CA LEU A 13 1.27 2.64 -4.71
C LEU A 13 2.73 3.08 -4.54
N ARG A 14 3.54 2.90 -5.58
CA ARG A 14 4.94 3.33 -5.60
C ARG A 14 5.05 4.86 -5.52
N GLN A 15 4.28 5.59 -6.33
CA GLN A 15 4.30 7.05 -6.34
C GLN A 15 3.87 7.62 -4.99
N LEU A 16 2.76 7.13 -4.43
CA LEU A 16 2.28 7.54 -3.12
C LEU A 16 3.22 7.10 -1.98
N GLY A 17 3.87 5.95 -2.11
CA GLY A 17 4.90 5.50 -1.17
C GLY A 17 6.11 6.43 -1.16
N ILE A 18 6.59 6.87 -2.34
CA ILE A 18 7.67 7.86 -2.45
C ILE A 18 7.23 9.20 -1.87
N ALA A 19 6.01 9.67 -2.19
CA ALA A 19 5.47 10.89 -1.62
C ALA A 19 5.41 10.82 -0.09
N ALA A 20 4.96 9.69 0.47
CA ALA A 20 4.93 9.48 1.92
C ALA A 20 6.34 9.51 2.54
N LEU A 21 7.35 8.92 1.89
CA LEU A 21 8.74 9.01 2.36
C LEU A 21 9.27 10.45 2.35
N VAL A 22 8.94 11.23 1.32
CA VAL A 22 9.27 12.68 1.27
C VAL A 22 8.55 13.43 2.38
N GLY A 23 7.27 13.14 2.61
CA GLY A 23 6.51 13.73 3.72
C GLY A 23 7.11 13.42 5.09
N LEU A 24 7.55 12.18 5.32
CA LEU A 24 8.27 11.80 6.54
C LEU A 24 9.59 12.58 6.68
N PHE A 25 10.33 12.77 5.59
CA PHE A 25 11.56 13.57 5.61
C PHE A 25 11.29 15.03 5.94
N ILE A 26 10.20 15.61 5.44
CA ILE A 26 9.73 16.97 5.77
C ILE A 26 9.28 17.07 7.23
N ALA A 27 8.80 15.97 7.84
CA ALA A 27 8.43 15.96 9.25
C ALA A 27 9.65 15.93 10.20
N LEU A 28 10.82 15.47 9.75
CA LEU A 28 12.01 15.34 10.61
C LEU A 28 12.45 16.66 11.26
N PRO A 29 12.54 17.80 10.54
CA PRO A 29 12.93 19.08 11.12
C PRO A 29 11.95 19.60 12.18
N CYS A 30 10.68 19.15 12.18
CA CYS A 30 9.67 19.61 13.13
C CYS A 30 10.08 19.37 14.60
N ILE A 31 10.97 18.41 14.87
CA ILE A 31 11.49 18.16 16.22
C ILE A 31 12.38 19.29 16.77
N PHE A 32 12.89 20.15 15.88
CA PHE A 32 13.79 21.25 16.23
C PHE A 32 13.16 22.64 16.02
N VAL A 33 11.94 22.70 15.46
CA VAL A 33 11.27 23.98 15.17
C VAL A 33 10.52 24.48 16.40
N THR A 34 10.92 25.65 16.90
CA THR A 34 10.26 26.33 18.02
C THR A 34 9.16 27.29 17.58
N ASN A 35 9.22 27.77 16.33
CA ASN A 35 8.20 28.65 15.77
C ASN A 35 6.93 27.85 15.43
N GLN A 36 5.84 28.13 16.15
CA GLN A 36 4.56 27.42 16.02
C GLN A 36 3.96 27.49 14.61
N ALA A 37 4.09 28.62 13.92
CA ALA A 37 3.55 28.77 12.57
C ALA A 37 4.32 27.91 11.55
N VAL A 38 5.65 27.90 11.66
CA VAL A 38 6.52 27.07 10.80
C VAL A 38 6.30 25.59 11.09
N PHE A 39 6.20 25.21 12.38
CA PHE A 39 5.89 23.86 12.79
C PHE A 39 4.56 23.37 12.19
N ALA A 40 3.49 24.17 12.33
CA ALA A 40 2.18 23.83 11.79
C ALA A 40 2.21 23.66 10.27
N GLY A 41 2.89 24.56 9.55
CA GLY A 41 3.02 24.48 8.09
C GLY A 41 3.74 23.21 7.63
N LEU A 42 4.88 22.88 8.25
CA LEU A 42 5.63 21.66 7.94
C LEU A 42 4.85 20.40 8.28
N LEU A 43 4.15 20.38 9.42
CA LEU A 43 3.34 19.25 9.83
C LEU A 43 2.18 19.00 8.86
N VAL A 44 1.47 20.05 8.45
CA VAL A 44 0.39 19.93 7.45
C VAL A 44 0.93 19.44 6.11
N ALA A 45 2.04 20.00 5.63
CA ALA A 45 2.69 19.54 4.40
C ALA A 45 3.09 18.06 4.47
N ALA A 46 3.68 17.63 5.59
CA ALA A 46 4.04 16.22 5.81
C ALA A 46 2.79 15.32 5.83
N MET A 47 1.73 15.71 6.54
CA MET A 47 0.49 14.94 6.61
C MET A 47 -0.18 14.79 5.23
N LEU A 48 -0.22 15.85 4.43
CA LEU A 48 -0.78 15.82 3.08
C LEU A 48 -0.06 14.84 2.15
N LEU A 49 1.23 14.59 2.38
CA LEU A 49 2.01 13.63 1.60
C LEU A 49 1.93 12.20 2.15
N VAL A 50 1.87 12.03 3.46
CA VAL A 50 1.86 10.71 4.12
C VAL A 50 0.47 10.07 4.09
N LEU A 51 -0.58 10.83 4.43
CA LEU A 51 -1.92 10.29 4.62
C LEU A 51 -2.47 9.60 3.36
N PRO A 52 -2.38 10.18 2.15
CA PRO A 52 -2.87 9.50 0.94
C PRO A 52 -2.18 8.17 0.68
N GLY A 53 -0.87 8.08 0.93
CA GLY A 53 -0.11 6.83 0.77
C GLY A 53 -0.51 5.76 1.78
N MET A 54 -0.75 6.14 3.03
CA MET A 54 -1.22 5.22 4.07
C MET A 54 -2.62 4.69 3.77
N VAL A 55 -3.55 5.57 3.39
CA VAL A 55 -4.92 5.17 2.99
C VAL A 55 -4.86 4.23 1.78
N TYR A 56 -4.07 4.59 0.76
CA TYR A 56 -3.97 3.78 -0.44
C TYR A 56 -3.32 2.41 -0.18
N LEU A 57 -2.33 2.33 0.71
CA LEU A 57 -1.73 1.07 1.14
C LEU A 57 -2.78 0.13 1.76
N VAL A 58 -3.68 0.66 2.59
CA VAL A 58 -4.79 -0.12 3.17
C VAL A 58 -5.70 -0.64 2.06
N LEU A 59 -6.13 0.23 1.14
CA LEU A 59 -7.02 -0.14 0.05
C LEU A 59 -6.41 -1.21 -0.87
N VAL A 60 -5.15 -1.05 -1.26
CA VAL A 60 -4.45 -2.02 -2.12
C VAL A 60 -4.27 -3.35 -1.40
N THR A 61 -3.96 -3.32 -0.10
CA THR A 61 -3.87 -4.53 0.72
C THR A 61 -5.21 -5.26 0.77
N MET A 62 -6.32 -4.55 0.98
CA MET A 62 -7.66 -5.14 0.97
C MET A 62 -8.04 -5.71 -0.40
N TRP A 63 -7.75 -4.99 -1.49
CA TRP A 63 -8.03 -5.48 -2.84
C TRP A 63 -7.21 -6.72 -3.18
N HIS A 64 -5.91 -6.71 -2.84
CA HIS A 64 -5.03 -7.85 -3.06
C HIS A 64 -5.48 -9.06 -2.24
N TRP A 65 -5.85 -8.85 -0.98
CA TRP A 65 -6.38 -9.88 -0.10
C TRP A 65 -7.66 -10.50 -0.67
N LYS A 66 -8.66 -9.67 -1.01
CA LYS A 66 -9.94 -10.12 -1.58
C LYS A 66 -9.76 -10.88 -2.90
N GLN A 67 -8.77 -10.50 -3.70
CA GLN A 67 -8.43 -11.23 -4.92
C GLN A 67 -7.81 -12.60 -4.61
N ARG A 68 -6.94 -12.67 -3.60
CA ARG A 68 -6.19 -13.88 -3.25
C ARG A 68 -7.03 -14.92 -2.51
N TYR A 69 -7.92 -14.48 -1.61
CA TYR A 69 -8.72 -15.36 -0.76
C TYR A 69 -10.20 -15.16 -1.07
N ARG A 70 -10.72 -15.90 -2.07
CA ARG A 70 -12.16 -16.04 -2.30
C ARG A 70 -12.67 -17.27 -1.53
N GLY A 71 -13.34 -17.08 -0.38
CA GLY A 71 -13.91 -18.18 0.42
C GLY A 71 -14.42 -17.77 1.82
N SER A 72 -15.08 -18.68 2.54
CA SER A 72 -15.81 -18.46 3.81
C SER A 72 -15.01 -17.87 4.99
N HIS A 73 -13.68 -17.80 4.92
CA HIS A 73 -12.81 -17.21 5.95
C HIS A 73 -12.14 -15.88 5.50
N SER A 74 -12.56 -15.29 4.38
CA SER A 74 -11.96 -14.04 3.85
C SER A 74 -12.21 -12.82 4.75
N ASP A 75 -13.39 -12.77 5.37
CA ASP A 75 -13.92 -11.55 5.98
C ASP A 75 -13.29 -11.29 7.36
N LEU A 76 -12.93 -12.37 8.07
CA LEU A 76 -12.30 -12.30 9.39
C LEU A 76 -10.89 -11.72 9.31
N TRP A 77 -10.13 -12.09 8.27
CA TRP A 77 -8.80 -11.55 8.02
C TRP A 77 -8.84 -10.15 7.42
N GLY A 78 -9.84 -9.84 6.57
CA GLY A 78 -10.09 -8.48 6.10
C GLY A 78 -10.38 -7.52 7.27
N GLY A 79 -11.18 -7.97 8.24
CA GLY A 79 -11.43 -7.27 9.50
C GLY A 79 -10.17 -7.12 10.36
N LEU A 80 -9.34 -8.16 10.46
CA LEU A 80 -8.07 -8.11 11.20
C LEU A 80 -7.08 -7.09 10.60
N ILE A 81 -7.01 -7.02 9.26
CA ILE A 81 -6.20 -6.03 8.53
C ILE A 81 -6.72 -4.60 8.76
N LEU A 82 -8.04 -4.42 8.89
CA LEU A 82 -8.67 -3.13 9.18
C LEU A 82 -8.51 -2.70 10.65
N LEU A 83 -8.64 -3.63 11.60
CA LEU A 83 -8.53 -3.38 13.04
C LEU A 83 -7.09 -3.18 13.52
N GLU A 84 -6.10 -3.68 12.76
CA GLU A 84 -4.70 -3.45 13.06
C GLU A 84 -4.32 -1.98 12.80
N THR A 85 -4.41 -1.16 13.84
CA THR A 85 -4.12 0.29 13.76
C THR A 85 -2.63 0.59 13.58
N SER A 86 -1.74 -0.35 13.93
CA SER A 86 -0.30 -0.15 13.89
C SER A 86 0.31 -0.09 12.49
N GLY A 87 -0.38 -0.61 11.46
CA GLY A 87 0.06 -0.57 10.07
C GLY A 87 1.26 -1.48 9.71
N TRP A 88 1.92 -2.10 10.69
CA TRP A 88 3.07 -2.99 10.49
C TRP A 88 2.71 -4.21 9.68
N PHE A 89 1.55 -4.83 9.94
CA PHE A 89 1.13 -5.99 9.15
C PHE A 89 0.90 -5.63 7.68
N LYS A 90 0.43 -4.41 7.39
CA LYS A 90 0.22 -3.93 6.01
C LYS A 90 1.55 -3.75 5.29
N LEU A 91 2.58 -3.23 5.97
CA LEU A 91 3.93 -3.11 5.43
C LEU A 91 4.57 -4.49 5.19
N VAL A 92 4.49 -5.40 6.17
CA VAL A 92 5.00 -6.78 6.00
C VAL A 92 4.29 -7.48 4.84
N TYR A 93 2.97 -7.31 4.72
CA TYR A 93 2.18 -7.86 3.62
C TYR A 93 2.57 -7.26 2.27
N LEU A 94 2.83 -5.95 2.22
CA LEU A 94 3.33 -5.26 1.03
C LEU A 94 4.62 -5.90 0.51
N PHE A 95 5.62 -6.07 1.38
CA PHE A 95 6.91 -6.63 0.99
C PHE A 95 6.86 -8.13 0.70
N ARG A 96 6.02 -8.89 1.42
CA ARG A 96 5.94 -10.34 1.27
C ARG A 96 5.05 -10.80 0.12
N HIS A 97 4.00 -10.06 -0.21
CA HIS A 97 2.97 -10.51 -1.14
C HIS A 97 2.77 -9.56 -2.32
N ILE A 98 2.50 -8.28 -2.05
CA ILE A 98 2.11 -7.33 -3.10
C ILE A 98 3.28 -7.03 -4.06
N ILE A 99 4.48 -6.73 -3.53
CA ILE A 99 5.67 -6.42 -4.34
C ILE A 99 6.12 -7.63 -5.19
N PRO A 100 6.26 -8.86 -4.64
CA PRO A 100 6.60 -10.03 -5.43
C PRO A 100 5.57 -10.34 -6.53
N ASP A 101 4.27 -10.26 -6.20
CA ASP A 101 3.19 -10.53 -7.17
C ASP A 101 3.16 -9.46 -8.27
N ALA A 102 3.43 -8.19 -7.95
CA ALA A 102 3.55 -7.11 -8.95
C ALA A 102 4.80 -7.23 -9.85
N ARG A 103 5.89 -7.81 -9.36
CA ARG A 103 7.11 -8.07 -10.17
C ARG A 103 7.01 -9.34 -11.01
N GLY A 104 5.90 -10.09 -10.94
CA GLY A 104 5.75 -11.37 -11.62
C GLY A 104 6.63 -12.49 -11.07
N ILE A 105 7.32 -12.26 -9.94
CA ILE A 105 8.16 -13.23 -9.22
C ILE A 105 7.32 -13.97 -8.15
N GLY A 106 6.11 -13.47 -7.89
CA GLY A 106 5.13 -14.08 -7.01
C GLY A 106 4.74 -15.49 -7.44
N ARG A 107 4.47 -16.35 -6.43
CA ARG A 107 4.20 -17.79 -6.58
C ARG A 107 3.03 -18.16 -7.51
N TYR A 108 2.24 -17.18 -7.97
CA TYR A 108 1.04 -17.36 -8.78
C TYR A 108 1.00 -16.48 -10.05
N SER A 109 2.10 -15.82 -10.43
CA SER A 109 2.17 -15.05 -11.69
C SER A 109 1.95 -15.93 -12.93
N GLN A 110 2.18 -17.24 -12.81
CA GLN A 110 2.03 -18.19 -13.91
C GLN A 110 0.64 -18.82 -14.01
N THR A 111 -0.22 -18.75 -12.99
CA THR A 111 -1.54 -19.41 -13.04
C THR A 111 -2.48 -18.74 -14.04
N ASN A 112 -2.32 -17.44 -14.31
CA ASN A 112 -3.10 -16.76 -15.36
C ASN A 112 -2.59 -17.00 -16.79
N ARG A 113 -1.27 -17.20 -16.99
CA ARG A 113 -0.73 -17.49 -18.34
C ARG A 113 -1.12 -18.87 -18.87
N GLY A 114 -1.45 -19.80 -18.00
CA GLY A 114 -1.90 -21.14 -18.40
C GLY A 114 -3.33 -21.20 -18.94
N ILE A 115 -4.16 -20.17 -18.68
CA ILE A 115 -5.55 -20.11 -19.14
C ILE A 115 -5.67 -19.36 -20.46
N GLU A 116 -4.81 -18.37 -20.70
CA GLU A 116 -4.79 -17.58 -21.94
C GLU A 116 -4.23 -18.35 -23.15
N ASN A 117 -3.34 -19.33 -22.92
CA ASN A 117 -2.83 -20.23 -23.97
C ASN A 117 -3.77 -21.41 -24.30
N ARG A 118 -5.03 -21.39 -23.84
CA ARG A 118 -6.07 -22.36 -24.20
C ARG A 118 -7.33 -21.68 -24.79
N GLN A 119 -7.17 -20.54 -25.43
CA GLN A 119 -8.17 -19.95 -26.31
C GLN A 119 -7.60 -19.81 -27.72
#